data_AF-T0MBD7-F1
#
_entry.id   AF-T0MBD7-F1
#
_cell.length_a   1.000
_cell.length_b   1.000
_cell.length_c   1.000
_cell.angle_alpha   90.00
_cell.angle_beta   90.00
_cell.angle_gamma   90.00
#
_symmetry.space_group_name_H-M   'P 1'
#
loop_
_entity.id
_entity.type
_entity.pdbx_description
1 polymer ?
#
loop_
_entity_poly.entity_id
_entity_poly.type
_entity_poly.pdbx_seq_one_letter_code
_entity_poly.pdbx_strand_id
1 'polypeptide(L)'
;MSLTQSMARYKKAYKNYRHIMLDIATKKEHIKIIARNGKDSFWNRQKTYLYALCVENSLCNGDLDFFTFENSVVPGCMNFKYKSGQLFMCNMDQNHNFLGTFGANEYAFLNVPEEIVLDIGSKVGDSPIYFTLNGAKNVIAVPEASFHEILLKNVKANDLENRISVSSATYCGGEKDLSLKELAEKYKIDSGVLKVDGENSIKKLISEDNEVLKIFKRIQVLFEGSPDDIEKKLQDAGFKTHIEKRALKDGTDNTGFVCAEL
;
A
#
# COMPACT_ATOMS: atom_id res chain seq x y z
N MET A 1 -16.32 -13.24 -7.59
CA MET A 1 -17.46 -12.38 -7.19
C MET A 1 -18.63 -12.62 -8.13
N SER A 2 -19.86 -12.74 -7.61
CA SER A 2 -21.04 -12.98 -8.47
C SER A 2 -21.47 -11.72 -9.23
N LEU A 3 -22.15 -11.89 -10.37
CA LEU A 3 -22.69 -10.77 -11.17
C LEU A 3 -23.63 -9.87 -10.33
N THR A 4 -24.41 -10.49 -9.44
CA THR A 4 -25.33 -9.80 -8.53
C THR A 4 -24.60 -8.92 -7.51
N GLN A 5 -23.51 -9.41 -6.92
CA GLN A 5 -22.66 -8.63 -6.01
C GLN A 5 -22.03 -7.43 -6.73
N SER A 6 -21.51 -7.65 -7.96
CA SER A 6 -21.00 -6.57 -8.79
C SER A 6 -22.06 -5.49 -9.03
N MET A 7 -23.25 -5.89 -9.47
CA MET A 7 -24.34 -4.95 -9.77
C MET A 7 -24.77 -4.13 -8.55
N ALA A 8 -24.86 -4.76 -7.37
CA ALA A 8 -25.18 -4.07 -6.12
C ALA A 8 -24.14 -2.99 -5.77
N ARG A 9 -22.86 -3.31 -5.90
CA ARG A 9 -21.75 -2.37 -5.67
C ARG A 9 -21.83 -1.16 -6.59
N TYR A 10 -21.93 -1.39 -7.90
CA TYR A 10 -22.03 -0.29 -8.88
C TYR A 10 -23.29 0.55 -8.65
N LYS A 11 -24.43 -0.09 -8.30
CA LYS A 11 -25.66 0.62 -7.95
C LYS A 11 -25.46 1.52 -6.72
N LYS A 12 -24.71 1.08 -5.70
CA LYS A 12 -24.40 1.88 -4.51
C LYS A 12 -23.56 3.11 -4.87
N ALA A 13 -22.56 2.97 -5.74
CA ALA A 13 -21.62 4.05 -6.08
C ALA A 13 -22.14 5.06 -7.13
N TYR A 14 -22.91 4.61 -8.12
CA TYR A 14 -23.21 5.41 -9.31
C TYR A 14 -24.71 5.55 -9.61
N LYS A 15 -25.13 6.75 -10.03
CA LYS A 15 -26.48 7.02 -10.55
C LYS A 15 -26.72 6.29 -11.87
N ASN A 16 -25.74 6.33 -12.78
CA ASN A 16 -25.80 5.73 -14.11
C ASN A 16 -25.25 4.28 -14.17
N TYR A 17 -25.35 3.53 -13.07
CA TYR A 17 -24.73 2.20 -12.94
C TYR A 17 -25.08 1.21 -14.06
N ARG A 18 -26.31 1.26 -14.62
CA ARG A 18 -26.70 0.38 -15.75
C ARG A 18 -25.88 0.67 -17.01
N HIS A 19 -25.62 1.94 -17.31
CA HIS A 19 -24.77 2.35 -18.43
C HIS A 19 -23.32 1.94 -18.18
N ILE A 20 -22.83 2.11 -16.96
CA ILE A 20 -21.48 1.66 -16.57
C ILE A 20 -21.33 0.16 -16.80
N MET A 21 -22.31 -0.65 -16.38
CA MET A 21 -22.29 -2.11 -16.61
C MET A 21 -22.28 -2.48 -18.10
N LEU A 22 -23.02 -1.75 -18.94
CA LEU A 22 -23.00 -1.94 -20.40
C LEU A 22 -21.64 -1.56 -21.01
N ASP A 23 -21.09 -0.41 -20.63
CA ASP A 23 -19.75 0.02 -21.07
C ASP A 23 -18.70 -1.00 -20.63
N ILE A 24 -18.82 -1.55 -19.41
CA ILE A 24 -17.98 -2.65 -18.91
C ILE A 24 -18.13 -3.89 -19.81
N ALA A 25 -19.34 -4.36 -20.09
CA ALA A 25 -19.53 -5.54 -20.93
C ALA A 25 -18.97 -5.36 -22.35
N THR A 26 -19.04 -4.14 -22.89
CA THR A 26 -18.60 -3.79 -24.26
C THR A 26 -17.13 -3.38 -24.38
N LYS A 27 -16.32 -3.58 -23.33
CA LYS A 27 -14.87 -3.29 -23.33
C LYS A 27 -14.48 -1.84 -23.66
N LYS A 28 -15.39 -0.88 -23.49
CA LYS A 28 -15.08 0.55 -23.62
C LYS A 28 -13.90 0.96 -22.72
N GLU A 29 -13.00 1.77 -23.26
CA GLU A 29 -11.79 2.24 -22.58
C GLU A 29 -12.10 3.26 -21.49
N HIS A 30 -12.91 4.26 -21.83
CA HIS A 30 -13.33 5.35 -20.94
C HIS A 30 -14.83 5.30 -20.71
N ILE A 31 -15.23 5.29 -19.44
CA ILE A 31 -16.58 5.10 -18.97
C ILE A 31 -17.03 6.42 -18.35
N LYS A 32 -18.20 6.93 -18.78
CA LYS A 32 -18.82 8.07 -18.11
C LYS A 32 -19.35 7.60 -16.76
N ILE A 33 -18.91 8.24 -15.68
CA ILE A 33 -19.37 7.96 -14.33
C ILE A 33 -20.15 9.15 -13.78
N ILE A 34 -21.22 8.87 -13.04
CA ILE A 34 -21.96 9.89 -12.28
C ILE A 34 -22.16 9.34 -10.88
N ALA A 35 -21.37 9.83 -9.92
CA ALA A 35 -21.45 9.40 -8.53
C ALA A 35 -22.78 9.82 -7.88
N ARG A 36 -23.15 9.15 -6.79
CA ARG A 36 -24.39 9.46 -6.05
C ARG A 36 -24.42 10.88 -5.50
N ASN A 37 -23.27 11.46 -5.16
CA ASN A 37 -23.14 12.85 -4.72
C ASN A 37 -23.24 13.89 -5.87
N GLY A 38 -23.40 13.45 -7.12
CA GLY A 38 -23.58 14.31 -8.29
C GLY A 38 -22.31 14.66 -9.04
N LYS A 39 -21.10 14.38 -8.49
CA LYS A 39 -19.85 14.53 -9.24
C LYS A 39 -19.82 13.54 -10.42
N ASP A 40 -19.27 13.96 -11.55
CA ASP A 40 -19.11 13.14 -12.75
C ASP A 40 -17.70 13.22 -13.32
N SER A 41 -17.33 12.23 -14.13
CA SER A 41 -16.04 12.17 -14.83
C SER A 41 -16.04 11.12 -15.95
N PHE A 42 -14.92 10.99 -16.64
CA PHE A 42 -14.59 9.91 -17.56
C PHE A 42 -13.39 9.13 -17.04
N TRP A 43 -13.62 7.88 -16.64
CA TRP A 43 -12.60 7.04 -16.02
C TRP A 43 -12.41 5.73 -16.76
N ASN A 44 -11.21 5.14 -16.60
CA ASN A 44 -10.99 3.76 -17.00
C ASN A 44 -11.75 2.78 -16.07
N ARG A 45 -11.75 1.49 -16.44
CA ARG A 45 -12.40 0.43 -15.67
C ARG A 45 -11.88 0.29 -14.24
N GLN A 46 -10.57 0.41 -14.06
CA GLN A 46 -9.93 0.21 -12.77
C GLN A 46 -10.31 1.31 -11.77
N LYS A 47 -10.21 2.59 -12.15
CA LYS A 47 -10.64 3.71 -11.30
C LYS A 47 -12.12 3.62 -10.97
N THR A 48 -12.94 3.25 -11.97
CA THR A 48 -14.38 3.03 -11.79
C THR A 48 -14.66 1.92 -10.76
N TYR A 49 -13.93 0.80 -10.84
CA TYR A 49 -14.06 -0.29 -9.87
C TYR A 49 -13.59 0.11 -8.47
N LEU A 50 -12.43 0.78 -8.37
CA LEU A 50 -11.84 1.23 -7.11
C LEU A 50 -12.75 2.20 -6.36
N TYR A 51 -13.33 3.20 -7.05
CA TYR A 51 -14.29 4.09 -6.41
C TYR A 51 -15.54 3.33 -5.91
N ALA A 52 -16.02 2.35 -6.68
CA ALA A 52 -17.17 1.56 -6.28
C ALA A 52 -16.89 0.71 -5.02
N LEU A 53 -15.70 0.10 -4.93
CA LEU A 53 -15.23 -0.59 -3.72
C LEU A 53 -15.08 0.35 -2.54
N CYS A 54 -14.52 1.52 -2.78
CA CYS A 54 -14.30 2.55 -1.77
C CYS A 54 -15.64 3.03 -1.18
N VAL A 55 -16.67 3.27 -2.00
CA VAL A 55 -18.03 3.57 -1.52
C VAL A 55 -18.68 2.39 -0.81
N GLU A 56 -18.47 1.16 -1.30
CA GLU A 56 -19.00 -0.05 -0.67
C GLU A 56 -18.53 -0.18 0.78
N ASN A 57 -17.23 0.04 1.01
CA ASN A 57 -16.56 -0.12 2.29
C ASN A 57 -16.47 1.19 3.11
N SER A 58 -17.14 2.26 2.67
CA SER A 58 -17.14 3.58 3.34
C SER A 58 -15.75 4.20 3.51
N LEU A 59 -14.82 3.93 2.59
CA LEU A 59 -13.44 4.43 2.58
C LEU A 59 -13.28 5.76 1.81
N CYS A 60 -14.34 6.22 1.16
CA CYS A 60 -14.34 7.40 0.26
C CYS A 60 -14.52 8.75 0.96
N ASN A 61 -14.40 8.78 2.29
CA ASN A 61 -14.87 9.89 3.12
C ASN A 61 -13.75 10.50 3.98
N GLY A 62 -12.50 10.09 3.74
CA GLY A 62 -11.32 10.55 4.48
C GLY A 62 -10.36 11.34 3.59
N ASP A 63 -9.09 10.99 3.66
CA ASP A 63 -8.00 11.67 2.96
C ASP A 63 -7.97 11.41 1.45
N LEU A 64 -8.69 10.41 0.94
CA LEU A 64 -8.65 9.98 -0.46
C LEU A 64 -9.85 10.51 -1.27
N ASP A 65 -9.60 11.29 -2.33
CA ASP A 65 -10.60 11.76 -3.29
C ASP A 65 -10.24 11.38 -4.73
N PHE A 66 -11.22 10.84 -5.45
CA PHE A 66 -11.09 10.33 -6.83
C PHE A 66 -11.34 11.41 -7.90
N PHE A 67 -12.02 12.50 -7.52
CA PHE A 67 -12.52 13.54 -8.45
C PHE A 67 -11.66 14.79 -8.48
N THR A 68 -10.59 14.86 -7.68
CA THR A 68 -9.69 16.01 -7.67
C THR A 68 -8.47 15.73 -8.57
N PHE A 69 -7.91 16.79 -9.15
CA PHE A 69 -6.76 16.75 -10.08
C PHE A 69 -6.99 16.03 -11.41
N GLU A 70 -8.21 15.97 -11.92
CA GLU A 70 -8.50 15.23 -13.17
C GLU A 70 -7.82 15.78 -14.43
N ASN A 71 -7.39 17.05 -14.38
CA ASN A 71 -6.62 17.67 -15.47
C ASN A 71 -5.12 17.37 -15.41
N SER A 72 -4.64 16.79 -14.31
CA SER A 72 -3.24 16.42 -14.15
C SER A 72 -3.04 15.00 -14.62
N VAL A 73 -2.30 14.83 -15.71
CA VAL A 73 -2.18 13.56 -16.41
C VAL A 73 -0.72 13.12 -16.42
N VAL A 74 -0.46 11.96 -15.84
CA VAL A 74 0.79 11.21 -16.06
C VAL A 74 0.43 9.97 -16.88
N PRO A 75 1.02 9.77 -18.07
CA PRO A 75 0.68 8.65 -18.94
C PRO A 75 0.75 7.28 -18.23
N GLY A 76 -0.35 6.53 -18.29
CA GLY A 76 -0.46 5.21 -17.67
C GLY A 76 -0.66 5.22 -16.16
N CYS A 77 -1.02 6.35 -15.57
CA CYS A 77 -1.25 6.50 -14.14
C CYS A 77 -2.65 7.02 -13.84
N MET A 78 -3.20 6.63 -12.70
CA MET A 78 -4.42 7.18 -12.15
C MET A 78 -4.08 8.28 -11.16
N ASN A 79 -4.77 9.41 -11.26
CA ASN A 79 -4.68 10.52 -10.33
C ASN A 79 -5.72 10.39 -9.22
N PHE A 80 -5.32 10.81 -8.03
CA PHE A 80 -6.16 10.96 -6.86
C PHE A 80 -5.70 12.23 -6.12
N LYS A 81 -6.52 12.68 -5.19
CA LYS A 81 -6.05 13.53 -4.08
C LYS A 81 -5.88 12.65 -2.86
N TYR A 82 -4.76 12.78 -2.17
CA TYR A 82 -4.53 12.18 -0.87
C TYR A 82 -4.13 13.28 0.13
N LYS A 83 -4.88 13.43 1.22
CA LYS A 83 -4.81 14.56 2.15
C LYS A 83 -4.93 15.90 1.41
N SER A 84 -3.92 16.75 1.51
CA SER A 84 -3.85 18.04 0.81
C SER A 84 -3.22 17.95 -0.57
N GLY A 85 -2.57 16.83 -0.91
CA GLY A 85 -1.70 16.69 -2.07
C GLY A 85 -2.27 15.83 -3.19
N GLN A 86 -1.58 15.88 -4.32
CA GLN A 86 -1.80 15.01 -5.45
C GLN A 86 -1.16 13.65 -5.21
N LEU A 87 -1.81 12.60 -5.70
CA LEU A 87 -1.30 11.22 -5.70
C LEU A 87 -1.47 10.61 -7.09
N PHE A 88 -0.38 10.13 -7.67
CA PHE A 88 -0.38 9.35 -8.89
C PHE A 88 0.00 7.91 -8.61
N MET A 89 -0.77 6.97 -9.15
CA MET A 89 -0.41 5.55 -9.11
C MET A 89 -0.54 4.94 -10.50
N CYS A 90 0.58 4.44 -11.01
CA CYS A 90 0.69 3.71 -12.26
C CYS A 90 0.66 2.20 -11.99
N ASN A 91 0.37 1.41 -13.03
CA ASN A 91 0.38 -0.07 -12.95
C ASN A 91 -0.54 -0.63 -11.86
N MET A 92 -1.72 -0.03 -11.75
CA MET A 92 -2.70 -0.33 -10.70
C MET A 92 -3.39 -1.69 -10.87
N ASP A 93 -3.24 -2.35 -12.02
CA ASP A 93 -3.53 -3.78 -12.17
C ASP A 93 -2.64 -4.67 -11.29
N GLN A 94 -1.44 -4.21 -10.94
CA GLN A 94 -0.50 -4.89 -10.04
C GLN A 94 -0.61 -4.40 -8.59
N ASN A 95 -1.48 -3.43 -8.31
CA ASN A 95 -1.72 -2.93 -6.96
C ASN A 95 -2.93 -3.66 -6.34
N HIS A 96 -2.68 -4.46 -5.30
CA HIS A 96 -3.71 -5.25 -4.63
C HIS A 96 -4.24 -4.61 -3.34
N ASN A 97 -3.65 -3.52 -2.83
CA ASN A 97 -4.04 -2.93 -1.55
C ASN A 97 -4.11 -1.39 -1.52
N PHE A 98 -4.38 -0.74 -2.65
CA PHE A 98 -4.46 0.71 -2.72
C PHE A 98 -5.45 1.31 -1.71
N LEU A 99 -6.65 0.72 -1.60
CA LEU A 99 -7.68 1.22 -0.69
C LEU A 99 -7.39 0.90 0.78
N GLY A 100 -6.72 -0.20 1.10
CA GLY A 100 -6.27 -0.45 2.49
C GLY A 100 -5.22 0.57 2.90
N THR A 101 -4.26 0.83 2.01
CA THR A 101 -3.18 1.81 2.21
C THR A 101 -3.71 3.24 2.35
N PHE A 102 -4.37 3.77 1.32
CA PHE A 102 -4.75 5.20 1.26
C PHE A 102 -6.17 5.49 1.74
N GLY A 103 -7.08 4.52 1.67
CA GLY A 103 -8.47 4.69 2.09
C GLY A 103 -8.71 4.33 3.55
N ALA A 104 -8.08 3.25 4.03
CA ALA A 104 -8.28 2.73 5.37
C ALA A 104 -7.13 3.02 6.35
N ASN A 105 -6.01 3.56 5.86
CA ASN A 105 -4.89 3.96 6.69
C ASN A 105 -4.26 2.79 7.46
N GLU A 106 -4.15 1.61 6.84
CA GLU A 106 -3.73 0.35 7.49
C GLU A 106 -2.34 0.39 8.13
N TYR A 107 -1.48 1.34 7.75
CA TYR A 107 -0.14 1.51 8.30
C TYR A 107 -0.03 2.60 9.38
N ALA A 108 -1.16 3.10 9.89
CA ALA A 108 -1.19 4.18 10.88
C ALA A 108 -0.45 3.84 12.18
N PHE A 109 -0.46 2.55 12.58
CA PHE A 109 0.22 2.06 13.77
C PHE A 109 1.71 2.46 13.80
N LEU A 110 2.40 2.43 12.65
CA LEU A 110 3.82 2.74 12.59
C LEU A 110 4.16 4.18 12.99
N ASN A 111 3.18 5.09 12.97
CA ASN A 111 3.31 6.50 13.38
C ASN A 111 4.62 7.11 12.86
N VAL A 112 4.67 7.37 11.57
CA VAL A 112 5.89 7.72 10.84
C VAL A 112 6.33 9.20 10.80
N PRO A 113 5.61 10.22 11.32
CA PRO A 113 6.10 11.60 11.29
C PRO A 113 7.53 11.73 11.82
N GLU A 114 8.41 12.35 11.03
CA GLU A 114 9.85 12.54 11.30
C GLU A 114 10.68 11.26 11.49
N GLU A 115 10.10 10.08 11.18
CA GLU A 115 10.79 8.79 11.27
C GLU A 115 11.54 8.41 9.99
N ILE A 116 12.59 7.62 10.14
CA ILE A 116 13.16 6.85 9.03
C ILE A 116 12.39 5.54 8.93
N VAL A 117 11.83 5.25 7.75
CA VAL A 117 11.08 4.02 7.49
C VAL A 117 11.91 3.09 6.62
N LEU A 118 12.13 1.85 7.06
CA LEU A 118 12.58 0.77 6.21
C LEU A 118 11.36 -0.05 5.77
N ASP A 119 11.06 -0.02 4.47
CA ASP A 119 9.92 -0.68 3.87
C ASP A 119 10.40 -1.89 3.05
N ILE A 120 10.18 -3.09 3.58
CA ILE A 120 10.52 -4.35 2.92
C ILE A 120 9.30 -4.86 2.14
N GLY A 121 9.53 -5.28 0.90
CA GLY A 121 8.47 -5.78 0.02
C GLY A 121 7.57 -4.66 -0.48
N SER A 122 8.15 -3.52 -0.84
CA SER A 122 7.40 -2.32 -1.23
C SER A 122 6.65 -2.41 -2.57
N LYS A 123 6.79 -3.53 -3.31
CA LYS A 123 6.11 -3.85 -4.59
C LYS A 123 5.95 -2.62 -5.49
N VAL A 124 4.72 -2.24 -5.84
CA VAL A 124 4.42 -1.11 -6.73
C VAL A 124 4.65 0.27 -6.10
N GLY A 125 5.00 0.36 -4.83
CA GLY A 125 5.38 1.61 -4.16
C GLY A 125 4.25 2.36 -3.46
N ASP A 126 3.09 1.75 -3.22
CA ASP A 126 2.00 2.38 -2.48
C ASP A 126 2.38 2.71 -1.02
N SER A 127 2.94 1.74 -0.31
CA SER A 127 3.42 1.89 1.07
C SER A 127 4.52 2.96 1.24
N PRO A 128 5.61 3.01 0.45
CA PRO A 128 6.62 4.06 0.63
C PRO A 128 6.12 5.46 0.25
N ILE A 129 5.25 5.58 -0.76
CA ILE A 129 4.58 6.84 -1.08
C ILE A 129 3.67 7.25 0.08
N TYR A 130 2.86 6.33 0.61
CA TYR A 130 2.00 6.55 1.76
C TYR A 130 2.81 7.08 2.95
N PHE A 131 3.91 6.43 3.33
CA PHE A 131 4.73 6.86 4.47
C PHE A 131 5.30 8.27 4.28
N THR A 132 5.78 8.57 3.07
CA THR A 132 6.32 9.88 2.72
C THR A 132 5.24 10.98 2.81
N LEU A 133 4.04 10.71 2.28
CA LEU A 133 2.89 11.63 2.36
C LEU A 133 2.30 11.73 3.78
N ASN A 134 2.66 10.82 4.68
CA ASN A 134 2.31 10.84 6.10
C ASN A 134 3.41 11.43 7.00
N GLY A 135 4.45 12.04 6.41
CA GLY A 135 5.43 12.82 7.16
C GLY A 135 6.69 12.06 7.55
N ALA A 136 6.93 10.85 7.02
CA ALA A 136 8.20 10.16 7.21
C ALA A 136 9.37 11.05 6.77
N LYS A 137 10.41 11.16 7.62
CA LYS A 137 11.61 11.97 7.31
C LYS A 137 12.26 11.46 6.02
N ASN A 138 12.50 10.16 5.96
CA ASN A 138 12.99 9.44 4.78
C ASN A 138 12.37 8.05 4.75
N VAL A 139 12.18 7.51 3.54
CA VAL A 139 11.75 6.14 3.33
C VAL A 139 12.78 5.40 2.51
N ILE A 140 13.21 4.24 2.99
CA ILE A 140 14.07 3.30 2.28
C ILE A 140 13.17 2.17 1.80
N ALA A 141 12.88 2.15 0.50
CA ALA A 141 12.06 1.11 -0.13
C ALA A 141 12.94 -0.02 -0.64
N VAL A 142 12.67 -1.25 -0.20
CA VAL A 142 13.35 -2.47 -0.63
C VAL A 142 12.36 -3.34 -1.38
N PRO A 143 12.24 -3.17 -2.71
CA PRO A 143 11.28 -3.92 -3.51
C PRO A 143 11.76 -5.36 -3.76
N GLU A 144 10.83 -6.23 -4.11
CA GLU A 144 11.16 -7.46 -4.85
C GLU A 144 11.69 -7.07 -6.24
N ALA A 145 12.64 -7.84 -6.78
CA ALA A 145 13.38 -7.47 -8.00
C ALA A 145 12.48 -7.14 -9.20
N SER A 146 11.37 -7.87 -9.38
CA SER A 146 10.41 -7.67 -10.48
C SER A 146 9.65 -6.35 -10.42
N PHE A 147 9.63 -5.68 -9.26
CA PHE A 147 8.87 -4.43 -9.06
C PHE A 147 9.74 -3.17 -9.06
N HIS A 148 11.07 -3.30 -9.13
CA HIS A 148 12.00 -2.17 -9.00
C HIS A 148 11.66 -1.01 -9.96
N GLU A 149 11.46 -1.30 -11.24
CA GLU A 149 11.15 -0.28 -12.25
C GLU A 149 9.76 0.35 -12.06
N ILE A 150 8.77 -0.44 -11.63
CA ILE A 150 7.42 0.06 -11.35
C ILE A 150 7.44 1.01 -10.16
N LEU A 151 8.16 0.65 -9.10
CA LEU A 151 8.32 1.48 -7.92
C LEU A 151 9.01 2.81 -8.28
N LEU A 152 10.12 2.77 -9.02
CA LEU A 152 10.82 3.99 -9.48
C LEU A 152 9.90 4.91 -10.28
N LYS A 153 9.12 4.34 -11.20
CA LYS A 153 8.13 5.10 -11.98
C LYS A 153 7.10 5.77 -11.08
N ASN A 154 6.58 5.08 -10.07
CA ASN A 154 5.58 5.64 -9.15
C ASN A 154 6.17 6.69 -8.21
N VAL A 155 7.40 6.50 -7.71
CA VAL A 155 8.11 7.52 -6.92
C VAL A 155 8.31 8.80 -7.74
N LYS A 156 8.75 8.67 -8.99
CA LYS A 156 8.92 9.79 -9.93
C LYS A 156 7.60 10.45 -10.30
N ALA A 157 6.53 9.69 -10.51
CA ALA A 157 5.21 10.24 -10.82
C ALA A 157 4.65 11.13 -9.71
N ASN A 158 5.19 11.06 -8.48
CA ASN A 158 4.80 11.88 -7.35
C ASN A 158 5.90 12.88 -6.92
N ASP A 159 6.98 13.03 -7.68
CA ASP A 159 8.13 13.89 -7.35
C ASP A 159 8.76 13.58 -5.97
N LEU A 160 8.78 12.31 -5.57
CA LEU A 160 9.25 11.87 -4.23
C LEU A 160 10.68 11.30 -4.22
N GLU A 161 11.43 11.45 -5.31
CA GLU A 161 12.78 10.89 -5.49
C GLU A 161 13.77 11.37 -4.42
N ASN A 162 13.57 12.57 -3.87
CA ASN A 162 14.41 13.14 -2.82
C ASN A 162 14.09 12.63 -1.40
N ARG A 163 12.97 11.92 -1.22
CA ARG A 163 12.49 11.43 0.09
C ARG A 163 12.39 9.91 0.16
N ILE A 164 12.31 9.25 -0.99
CA ILE A 164 12.25 7.79 -1.11
C ILE A 164 13.53 7.29 -1.77
N SER A 165 14.37 6.60 -1.00
CA SER A 165 15.54 5.88 -1.50
C SER A 165 15.13 4.47 -1.90
N VAL A 166 15.18 4.17 -3.20
CA VAL A 166 14.88 2.83 -3.73
C VAL A 166 16.13 1.98 -3.74
N SER A 167 16.10 0.86 -3.01
CA SER A 167 17.24 -0.04 -2.91
C SER A 167 17.39 -0.88 -4.18
N SER A 168 18.60 -0.86 -4.76
CA SER A 168 19.00 -1.79 -5.82
C SER A 168 19.29 -3.21 -5.33
N ALA A 169 19.38 -3.40 -4.01
CA ALA A 169 19.52 -4.71 -3.38
C ALA A 169 18.18 -5.15 -2.79
N THR A 170 17.95 -6.45 -2.80
CA THR A 170 16.75 -7.09 -2.25
C THR A 170 16.96 -7.47 -0.78
N TYR A 171 15.86 -7.73 -0.08
CA TYR A 171 15.93 -8.38 1.23
C TYR A 171 15.95 -9.91 1.07
N CYS A 172 15.18 -10.45 0.13
CA CYS A 172 15.19 -11.87 -0.20
C CYS A 172 14.88 -12.08 -1.68
N GLY A 173 15.47 -13.13 -2.27
CA GLY A 173 15.09 -13.65 -3.58
C GLY A 173 15.64 -12.86 -4.78
N GLY A 174 16.63 -11.99 -4.58
CA GLY A 174 17.35 -11.33 -5.67
C GLY A 174 18.78 -11.85 -5.86
N GLU A 175 19.49 -11.25 -6.83
CA GLU A 175 20.90 -11.57 -7.08
C GLU A 175 21.81 -11.19 -5.91
N LYS A 176 21.43 -10.15 -5.17
CA LYS A 176 22.12 -9.70 -3.95
C LYS A 176 21.12 -9.35 -2.87
N ASP A 177 20.96 -10.27 -1.94
CA ASP A 177 20.16 -10.08 -0.73
C ASP A 177 21.00 -9.48 0.40
N LEU A 178 20.47 -8.45 1.06
CA LEU A 178 21.05 -7.87 2.28
C LEU A 178 20.22 -8.28 3.50
N SER A 179 20.87 -8.48 4.63
CA SER A 179 20.23 -8.60 5.96
C SER A 179 19.67 -7.25 6.43
N LEU A 180 18.84 -7.25 7.47
CA LEU A 180 18.37 -6.00 8.09
C LEU A 180 19.54 -5.16 8.61
N LYS A 181 20.57 -5.81 9.16
CA LYS A 181 21.77 -5.13 9.65
C LYS A 181 22.52 -4.41 8.52
N GLU A 182 22.78 -5.10 7.41
CA GLU A 182 23.47 -4.50 6.27
C GLU A 182 22.65 -3.38 5.62
N LEU A 183 21.32 -3.51 5.57
CA LEU A 183 20.43 -2.43 5.13
C LEU A 183 20.50 -1.23 6.07
N ALA A 184 20.43 -1.45 7.39
CA ALA A 184 20.55 -0.39 8.38
C ALA A 184 21.91 0.32 8.28
N GLU A 185 23.01 -0.41 8.15
CA GLU A 185 24.35 0.15 7.98
C GLU A 185 24.48 0.94 6.67
N LYS A 186 24.02 0.36 5.54
CA LYS A 186 24.07 1.00 4.22
C LYS A 186 23.34 2.33 4.18
N TYR A 187 22.16 2.39 4.81
CA TYR A 187 21.30 3.58 4.80
C TYR A 187 21.41 4.41 6.08
N LYS A 188 22.33 4.09 6.98
CA LYS A 188 22.61 4.79 8.24
C LYS A 188 21.36 4.94 9.12
N ILE A 189 20.67 3.82 9.33
CA ILE A 189 19.48 3.72 10.15
C ILE A 189 19.90 3.33 11.57
N ASP A 190 20.07 4.31 12.44
CA ASP A 190 20.40 4.09 13.86
C ASP A 190 19.13 3.92 14.72
N SER A 191 18.01 4.47 14.25
CA SER A 191 16.68 4.29 14.83
C SER A 191 15.63 4.56 13.76
N GLY A 192 14.61 3.70 13.67
CA GLY A 192 13.54 3.88 12.70
C GLY A 192 12.33 2.99 12.96
N VAL A 193 11.51 2.84 11.93
CA VAL A 193 10.37 1.91 11.92
C VAL A 193 10.47 0.97 10.74
N LEU A 194 9.97 -0.25 10.90
CA LEU A 194 10.09 -1.31 9.92
C LEU A 194 8.71 -1.79 9.47
N LYS A 195 8.49 -1.82 8.16
CA LYS A 195 7.37 -2.52 7.53
C LYS A 195 7.90 -3.75 6.81
N VAL A 196 7.26 -4.91 6.99
CA VAL A 196 7.58 -6.13 6.24
C VAL A 196 6.34 -6.69 5.56
N ASP A 197 6.45 -6.93 4.25
CA ASP A 197 5.45 -7.60 3.42
C ASP A 197 6.17 -8.63 2.51
N GLY A 198 5.53 -9.77 2.29
CA GLY A 198 6.01 -10.85 1.44
C GLY A 198 6.40 -12.10 2.24
N GLU A 199 5.92 -13.25 1.80
CA GLU A 199 6.13 -14.54 2.48
C GLU A 199 7.62 -14.85 2.74
N ASN A 200 8.47 -14.63 1.74
CA ASN A 200 9.91 -14.88 1.86
C ASN A 200 10.59 -13.84 2.75
N SER A 201 10.13 -12.59 2.74
CA SER A 201 10.61 -11.53 3.64
C SER A 201 10.31 -11.90 5.10
N ILE A 202 9.12 -12.44 5.38
CA ILE A 202 8.71 -12.87 6.72
C ILE A 202 9.56 -14.06 7.19
N LYS A 203 9.78 -15.05 6.33
CA LYS A 203 10.67 -16.19 6.65
C LYS A 203 12.08 -15.72 7.01
N LYS A 204 12.62 -14.75 6.26
CA LYS A 204 13.93 -14.16 6.54
C LYS A 204 13.92 -13.35 7.84
N LEU A 205 12.88 -12.54 8.10
CA LEU A 205 12.72 -11.79 9.35
C LEU A 205 12.78 -12.69 10.59
N ILE A 206 12.13 -13.87 10.54
CA ILE A 206 12.13 -14.85 11.65
C ILE A 206 13.57 -15.32 11.97
N SER A 207 14.44 -15.37 10.96
CA SER A 207 15.84 -15.77 11.11
C SER A 207 16.81 -14.65 11.49
N GLU A 208 16.40 -13.39 11.51
CA GLU A 208 17.26 -12.25 11.86
C GLU A 208 17.71 -12.29 13.32
N ASP A 209 18.80 -11.61 13.65
CA ASP A 209 19.21 -11.46 15.05
C ASP A 209 18.21 -10.56 15.81
N ASN A 210 17.82 -10.96 17.02
CA ASN A 210 16.92 -10.19 17.86
C ASN A 210 17.49 -8.79 18.18
N GLU A 211 18.81 -8.65 18.31
CA GLU A 211 19.45 -7.34 18.55
C GLU A 211 19.36 -6.42 17.34
N VAL A 212 19.33 -6.97 16.12
CA VAL A 212 19.16 -6.19 14.88
C VAL A 212 17.73 -5.63 14.79
N LEU A 213 16.72 -6.39 15.24
CA LEU A 213 15.34 -5.91 15.26
C LEU A 213 15.17 -4.67 16.14
N LYS A 214 15.96 -4.54 17.21
CA LYS A 214 15.91 -3.40 18.14
C LYS A 214 16.41 -2.07 17.56
N ILE A 215 16.98 -2.07 16.36
CA ILE A 215 17.19 -0.83 15.58
C ILE A 215 15.85 -0.12 15.33
N PHE A 216 14.76 -0.90 15.22
CA PHE A 216 13.43 -0.39 14.94
C PHE A 216 12.60 -0.33 16.22
N LYS A 217 12.03 0.84 16.52
CA LYS A 217 11.16 1.01 17.70
C LYS A 217 9.74 0.49 17.49
N ARG A 218 9.31 0.45 16.22
CA ARG A 218 8.01 -0.07 15.80
C ARG A 218 8.18 -0.92 14.55
N ILE A 219 7.51 -2.06 14.55
CA ILE A 219 7.54 -3.03 13.46
C ILE A 219 6.11 -3.40 13.11
N GLN A 220 5.78 -3.43 11.81
CA GLN A 220 4.50 -3.90 11.33
C GLN A 220 4.73 -4.94 10.22
N VAL A 221 4.22 -6.15 10.43
CA VAL A 221 4.43 -7.29 9.53
C VAL A 221 3.09 -7.77 9.00
N LEU A 222 2.90 -7.72 7.68
CA LEU A 222 1.72 -8.32 7.05
C LEU A 222 1.82 -9.85 7.17
N PHE A 223 0.76 -10.52 7.61
CA PHE A 223 0.69 -11.98 7.63
C PHE A 223 -0.52 -12.51 6.86
N GLU A 224 -0.35 -13.70 6.31
CA GLU A 224 -1.41 -14.54 5.77
C GLU A 224 -1.34 -15.90 6.47
N GLY A 225 -2.44 -16.36 7.06
CA GLY A 225 -2.45 -17.58 7.87
C GLY A 225 -2.14 -17.30 9.34
N SER A 226 -1.27 -18.08 9.98
CA SER A 226 -0.99 -17.92 11.42
C SER A 226 0.06 -16.84 11.69
N PRO A 227 -0.18 -15.91 12.64
CA PRO A 227 0.81 -14.92 13.07
C PRO A 227 1.78 -15.43 14.15
N ASP A 228 1.58 -16.64 14.69
CA ASP A 228 2.24 -17.09 15.94
C ASP A 228 3.76 -17.01 15.91
N ASP A 229 4.40 -17.44 14.82
CA ASP A 229 5.86 -17.42 14.69
C ASP A 229 6.42 -15.99 14.60
N ILE A 230 5.66 -15.08 13.99
CA ILE A 230 6.02 -13.66 13.88
C ILE A 230 5.89 -12.99 15.24
N GLU A 231 4.77 -13.22 15.95
CA GLU A 231 4.57 -12.70 17.31
C GLU A 231 5.64 -13.20 18.25
N LYS A 232 5.88 -14.52 18.28
CA LYS A 232 6.92 -15.12 19.12
C LYS A 232 8.29 -14.52 18.81
N LYS A 233 8.66 -14.38 17.53
CA LYS A 233 9.93 -13.78 17.14
C LYS A 233 10.10 -12.37 17.71
N LEU A 234 9.08 -11.53 17.57
CA LEU A 234 9.11 -10.14 18.02
C LEU A 234 9.10 -10.06 19.56
N GLN A 235 8.34 -10.92 20.23
CA GLN A 235 8.33 -11.02 21.70
C GLN A 235 9.67 -11.49 22.25
N ASP A 236 10.31 -12.49 21.63
CA ASP A 236 11.66 -12.96 21.99
C ASP A 236 12.73 -11.87 21.79
N ALA A 237 12.48 -10.92 20.88
CA ALA A 237 13.30 -9.73 20.69
C ALA A 237 12.98 -8.57 21.67
N GLY A 238 11.97 -8.75 22.53
CA GLY A 238 11.60 -7.82 23.60
C GLY A 238 10.45 -6.87 23.27
N PHE A 239 9.77 -7.04 22.14
CA PHE A 239 8.64 -6.19 21.74
C PHE A 239 7.33 -6.63 22.40
N LYS A 240 6.45 -5.66 22.67
CA LYS A 240 5.03 -5.94 22.91
C LYS A 240 4.32 -6.07 21.57
N THR A 241 3.50 -7.11 21.40
CA THR A 241 2.78 -7.36 20.15
C THR A 241 1.27 -7.24 20.30
N HIS A 242 0.59 -6.85 19.23
CA HIS A 242 -0.84 -7.05 19.03
C HIS A 242 -1.16 -7.27 17.56
N ILE A 243 -2.36 -7.80 17.30
CA ILE A 243 -2.84 -8.08 15.95
C ILE A 243 -3.82 -7.00 15.49
N GLU A 244 -3.59 -6.46 14.29
CA GLU A 244 -4.55 -5.63 13.57
C GLU A 244 -5.11 -6.37 12.37
N LYS A 245 -6.42 -6.28 12.15
CA LYS A 245 -7.08 -6.88 10.98
C LYS A 245 -6.99 -5.94 9.80
N ARG A 246 -6.89 -6.50 8.59
CA ARG A 246 -7.05 -5.70 7.37
C ARG A 246 -8.44 -5.09 7.29
N ALA A 247 -8.48 -3.87 6.77
CA ALA A 247 -9.72 -3.13 6.56
C ALA A 247 -10.53 -3.72 5.39
N LEU A 248 -9.84 -4.25 4.38
CA LEU A 248 -10.45 -4.94 3.26
C LEU A 248 -10.14 -6.43 3.33
N LYS A 249 -11.19 -7.25 3.44
CA LYS A 249 -11.08 -8.71 3.38
C LYS A 249 -10.94 -9.16 1.94
N ASP A 250 -9.90 -9.91 1.62
CA ASP A 250 -9.63 -10.51 0.31
C ASP A 250 -10.15 -11.94 0.16
N GLY A 251 -10.98 -12.40 1.09
CA GLY A 251 -11.67 -13.69 1.01
C GLY A 251 -10.88 -14.87 1.60
N THR A 252 -9.69 -14.63 2.14
CA THR A 252 -8.98 -15.56 3.04
C THR A 252 -9.26 -15.16 4.49
N ASP A 253 -9.59 -16.12 5.34
CA ASP A 253 -10.15 -15.86 6.67
C ASP A 253 -9.12 -15.48 7.76
N ASN A 254 -7.84 -15.27 7.41
CA ASN A 254 -6.85 -14.80 8.38
C ASN A 254 -5.71 -13.98 7.74
N THR A 255 -5.99 -12.72 7.39
CA THR A 255 -4.98 -11.74 6.97
C THR A 255 -5.02 -10.52 7.89
N GLY A 256 -3.83 -10.01 8.24
CA GLY A 256 -3.68 -8.94 9.21
C GLY A 256 -2.25 -8.48 9.35
N PHE A 257 -2.00 -7.69 10.38
CA PHE A 257 -0.69 -7.21 10.75
C PHE A 257 -0.33 -7.67 12.16
N VAL A 258 0.89 -8.16 12.33
CA VAL A 258 1.53 -8.17 13.64
C VAL A 258 2.16 -6.81 13.84
N CYS A 259 1.66 -6.07 14.82
CA CYS A 259 2.16 -4.77 15.23
C CYS A 259 3.01 -4.94 16.48
N ALA A 260 4.23 -4.41 16.48
CA ALA A 260 5.20 -4.55 17.56
C ALA A 260 5.80 -3.19 17.95
N GLU A 261 5.95 -2.94 19.24
CA GLU A 261 6.60 -1.74 19.80
C GLU A 261 7.47 -2.10 21.02
N LEU A 262 8.62 -1.42 21.16
CA LEU A 262 9.52 -1.53 22.32
C LEU A 262 9.01 -0.74 23.54
#